data_AF-A0A7C4MRU1-F1
#
_entry.id   AF-A0A7C4MRU1-F1
#
_cell.length_a   1.000
_cell.length_b   1.000
_cell.length_c   1.000
_cell.angle_alpha   90.00
_cell.angle_beta   90.00
_cell.angle_gamma   90.00
#
_symmetry.space_group_name_H-M   'P 1'
#
loop_
_entity.id
_entity.type
_entity.pdbx_description
1 polymer ?
#
loop_
_entity_poly.entity_id
_entity_poly.type
_entity_poly.pdbx_seq_one_letter_code
_entity_poly.pdbx_strand_id
1 'polypeptide(L)'
;MFEEILASEVLTRVWSAVLCAHDRRNGLDESAPIGRSVLIAQLEARHRALSALVQPGLFAAEVALRLDHLRRRAERWTDVLVGYLCCAIGVAPDGAAPLGHVDVALSAVDPRRAAEFAVDFREQRGRES
;
A
#
# COMPACT_ATOMS: atom_id res chain seq x y z
N MET A 1 15.62 3.71 -13.26
CA MET A 1 14.84 2.48 -13.46
C MET A 1 14.41 1.82 -12.15
N PHE A 2 15.30 1.27 -11.30
CA PHE A 2 14.87 0.62 -10.02
C PHE A 2 14.15 1.58 -9.06
N GLU A 3 14.71 2.77 -8.85
CA GLU A 3 14.11 3.79 -8.00
C GLU A 3 12.72 4.21 -8.51
N GLU A 4 12.54 4.25 -9.83
CA GLU A 4 11.28 4.60 -10.50
C GLU A 4 10.23 3.50 -10.38
N ILE A 5 10.64 2.22 -10.43
CA ILE A 5 9.74 1.09 -10.14
C ILE A 5 9.26 1.16 -8.69
N LEU A 6 10.16 1.42 -7.73
CA LEU A 6 9.80 1.53 -6.32
C LEU A 6 8.90 2.75 -6.05
N ALA A 7 9.19 3.90 -6.67
CA ALA A 7 8.38 5.10 -6.53
C ALA A 7 6.99 4.93 -7.15
N SER A 8 6.92 4.38 -8.36
CA SER A 8 5.65 4.08 -9.05
C SER A 8 4.81 3.10 -8.26
N GLU A 9 5.43 2.14 -7.58
CA GLU A 9 4.72 1.16 -6.78
C GLU A 9 3.98 1.77 -5.59
N VAL A 10 4.55 2.77 -4.91
CA VAL A 10 3.84 3.51 -3.85
C VAL A 10 2.56 4.11 -4.42
N LEU A 11 2.66 4.79 -5.56
CA LEU A 11 1.52 5.42 -6.22
C LEU A 11 0.48 4.38 -6.65
N THR A 12 0.90 3.28 -7.28
CA THR A 12 -0.01 2.22 -7.74
C THR A 12 -0.78 1.58 -6.58
N ARG A 13 -0.10 1.31 -5.45
CA ARG A 13 -0.74 0.76 -4.25
C ARG A 13 -1.74 1.73 -3.64
N VAL A 14 -1.34 2.99 -3.44
CA VAL A 14 -2.23 4.02 -2.89
C VAL A 14 -3.42 4.25 -3.81
N TRP A 15 -3.22 4.29 -5.12
CA TRP A 15 -4.31 4.45 -6.07
C TRP A 15 -5.24 3.23 -6.07
N SER A 16 -4.70 2.01 -6.04
CA SER A 16 -5.52 0.79 -5.87
C SER A 16 -6.35 0.85 -4.60
N ALA A 17 -5.78 1.31 -3.48
CA ALA A 17 -6.51 1.50 -2.22
C ALA A 17 -7.63 2.55 -2.36
N VAL A 18 -7.36 3.66 -3.04
CA VAL A 18 -8.35 4.71 -3.34
C VAL A 18 -9.50 4.18 -4.20
N LEU A 19 -9.22 3.39 -5.24
CA LEU A 19 -10.27 2.81 -6.07
C LEU A 19 -11.12 1.80 -5.29
N CYS A 20 -10.50 0.95 -4.48
CA CYS A 20 -11.22 0.08 -3.54
C CYS A 20 -12.11 0.88 -2.58
N ALA A 21 -11.57 1.97 -2.01
CA ALA A 21 -12.30 2.86 -1.11
C ALA A 21 -13.47 3.58 -1.80
N HIS A 22 -13.26 4.05 -3.03
CA HIS A 22 -14.25 4.72 -3.84
C HIS A 22 -15.43 3.80 -4.15
N ASP A 23 -15.16 2.65 -4.74
CA ASP A 23 -16.17 1.66 -5.08
C ASP A 23 -17.00 1.29 -3.85
N ARG A 24 -16.33 1.07 -2.73
CA ARG A 24 -16.98 0.78 -1.45
C ARG A 24 -17.88 1.87 -0.92
N ARG A 25 -17.41 3.12 -0.94
CA ARG A 25 -18.20 4.26 -0.48
C ARG A 25 -19.48 4.44 -1.31
N ASN A 26 -19.46 4.01 -2.57
CA ASN A 26 -20.57 4.15 -3.51
C ASN A 26 -21.34 2.84 -3.74
N GLY A 27 -20.94 1.72 -3.14
CA GLY A 27 -21.57 0.41 -3.35
C GLY A 27 -21.34 -0.19 -4.76
N LEU A 28 -20.20 0.11 -5.37
CA LEU A 28 -19.80 -0.33 -6.72
C LEU A 28 -18.69 -1.41 -6.66
N ASP A 29 -18.36 -2.01 -7.80
CA ASP A 29 -17.16 -2.85 -8.03
C ASP A 29 -16.65 -2.65 -9.47
N GLU A 30 -16.57 -1.40 -9.91
CA GLU A 30 -16.19 -1.03 -11.29
C GLU A 30 -14.71 -0.63 -11.39
N SER A 31 -14.22 0.13 -10.40
CA SER A 31 -12.88 0.72 -10.42
C SER A 31 -11.84 -0.15 -9.71
N ALA A 32 -12.24 -0.82 -8.63
CA ALA A 32 -11.39 -1.68 -7.82
C ALA A 32 -10.78 -2.84 -8.63
N PRO A 33 -11.50 -3.53 -9.55
CA PRO A 33 -10.89 -4.54 -10.42
C PRO A 33 -9.77 -3.99 -11.30
N ILE A 34 -9.92 -2.76 -11.81
CA ILE A 34 -8.90 -2.09 -12.64
C ILE A 34 -7.66 -1.82 -11.79
N GLY A 35 -7.84 -1.25 -10.60
CA GLY A 35 -6.75 -1.00 -9.65
C GLY A 35 -5.99 -2.29 -9.28
N ARG A 36 -6.71 -3.38 -9.00
CA ARG A 36 -6.12 -4.69 -8.72
C ARG A 36 -5.28 -5.22 -9.89
N SER A 37 -5.79 -5.12 -11.12
CA SER A 37 -5.07 -5.57 -12.32
C SER A 37 -3.76 -4.81 -12.52
N VAL A 38 -3.80 -3.47 -12.41
CA VAL A 38 -2.59 -2.63 -12.52
C VAL A 38 -1.60 -2.95 -11.40
N LEU A 39 -2.09 -3.14 -10.17
CA LEU A 39 -1.23 -3.50 -9.04
C LEU A 39 -0.54 -4.85 -9.27
N ILE A 40 -1.24 -5.87 -9.77
CA ILE A 40 -0.63 -7.17 -10.10
C ILE A 40 0.53 -6.99 -11.09
N ALA A 41 0.33 -6.25 -12.18
CA ALA A 41 1.37 -5.99 -13.17
C ALA A 41 2.58 -5.24 -12.55
N GLN A 42 2.33 -4.28 -11.65
CA GLN A 42 3.38 -3.56 -10.93
C GLN A 42 4.17 -4.48 -9.98
N LEU A 43 3.50 -5.40 -9.28
CA LEU A 43 4.14 -6.38 -8.39
C LEU A 43 5.05 -7.34 -9.18
N GLU A 44 4.65 -7.75 -10.38
CA GLU A 44 5.50 -8.53 -11.27
C GLU A 44 6.75 -7.76 -11.70
N ALA A 45 6.60 -6.48 -12.08
CA ALA A 45 7.72 -5.62 -12.43
C ALA A 45 8.69 -5.45 -11.25
N ARG A 46 8.18 -5.23 -10.03
CA ARG A 46 9.00 -5.22 -8.81
C ARG A 46 9.70 -6.53 -8.58
N HIS A 47 9.01 -7.67 -8.70
CA HIS A 47 9.63 -8.97 -8.51
C HIS A 47 10.83 -9.11 -9.43
N ARG A 48 10.65 -8.85 -10.73
CA ARG A 48 11.75 -8.90 -11.71
C ARG A 48 12.91 -7.97 -11.33
N ALA A 49 12.61 -6.76 -10.86
CA ALA A 49 13.62 -5.81 -10.41
C ALA A 49 14.38 -6.32 -9.16
N LEU A 50 13.67 -6.76 -8.11
CA LEU A 50 14.32 -7.28 -6.90
C LEU A 50 15.17 -8.52 -7.19
N SER A 51 14.71 -9.40 -8.08
CA SER A 51 15.49 -10.55 -8.53
C SER A 51 16.78 -10.15 -9.25
N ALA A 52 16.77 -9.07 -10.03
CA ALA A 52 17.98 -8.53 -10.64
C ALA A 52 18.95 -7.93 -9.61
N LEU A 53 18.44 -7.33 -8.53
CA LEU A 53 19.27 -6.73 -7.47
C LEU A 53 20.07 -7.74 -6.65
N VAL A 54 19.60 -8.98 -6.54
CA VAL A 54 20.27 -10.05 -5.80
C VAL A 54 21.24 -10.86 -6.66
N GLN A 55 21.29 -10.62 -7.98
CA GLN A 55 22.23 -11.30 -8.86
C GLN A 55 23.66 -10.81 -8.62
N PRO A 56 24.62 -11.72 -8.33
CA PRO A 56 26.01 -11.35 -8.10
C PRO A 56 26.62 -10.58 -9.28
N GLY A 57 27.34 -9.50 -8.99
CA GLY A 57 28.12 -8.74 -9.98
C GLY A 57 27.33 -7.72 -10.80
N LEU A 58 26.00 -7.62 -10.65
CA LEU A 58 25.18 -6.63 -11.36
C LEU A 58 25.24 -5.23 -10.75
N PHE A 59 25.43 -5.12 -9.44
CA PHE A 59 25.53 -3.85 -8.73
C PHE A 59 26.72 -3.83 -7.78
N ALA A 60 27.33 -2.65 -7.63
CA ALA A 60 28.22 -2.39 -6.52
C ALA A 60 27.43 -2.48 -5.19
N ALA A 61 28.06 -2.97 -4.13
CA ALA A 61 27.42 -3.20 -2.83
C ALA A 61 26.75 -1.94 -2.26
N GLU A 62 27.38 -0.77 -2.43
CA GLU A 62 26.84 0.51 -1.99
C GLU A 62 25.51 0.86 -2.69
N VAL A 63 25.41 0.63 -4.00
CA VAL A 63 24.19 0.88 -4.77
C VAL A 63 23.07 -0.06 -4.32
N ALA A 64 23.40 -1.34 -4.08
CA ALA A 64 22.43 -2.31 -3.57
C ALA A 64 21.88 -1.91 -2.20
N LEU A 65 22.73 -1.45 -1.28
CA LEU A 65 22.32 -0.96 0.05
C LEU A 65 21.41 0.28 -0.05
N ARG A 66 21.76 1.24 -0.90
CA ARG A 66 20.94 2.44 -1.11
C ARG A 66 19.55 2.07 -1.66
N LEU A 67 19.48 1.14 -2.61
CA LEU A 67 18.21 0.66 -3.16
C LEU A 67 17.38 -0.12 -2.12
N ASP A 68 18.01 -0.93 -1.27
CA ASP A 68 17.30 -1.59 -0.16
C ASP A 68 16.72 -0.58 0.83
N HIS A 69 17.46 0.48 1.15
CA HIS A 69 16.97 1.54 2.02
C HIS A 69 15.76 2.28 1.41
N LEU A 70 15.86 2.65 0.13
CA LEU A 70 14.75 3.26 -0.60
C LEU A 70 13.53 2.35 -0.64
N ARG A 71 13.72 1.04 -0.91
CA ARG A 71 12.67 0.03 -0.91
C ARG A 71 11.94 0.00 0.43
N ARG A 72 12.66 -0.18 1.55
CA ARG A 72 12.05 -0.22 2.89
C ARG A 72 11.29 1.06 3.23
N ARG A 73 11.84 2.21 2.83
CA ARG A 73 11.19 3.51 3.04
C ARG A 73 9.89 3.62 2.23
N ALA A 74 9.92 3.25 0.95
CA ALA A 74 8.75 3.23 0.09
C ALA A 74 7.66 2.28 0.63
N GLU A 75 8.06 1.09 1.09
CA GLU A 75 7.14 0.12 1.69
C GLU A 75 6.46 0.70 2.94
N ARG A 76 7.25 1.26 3.85
CA ARG A 76 6.71 1.84 5.09
C ARG A 76 5.78 3.02 4.82
N TRP A 77 6.14 3.93 3.91
CA TRP A 77 5.26 5.04 3.53
C TRP A 77 3.97 4.56 2.87
N THR A 78 4.03 3.50 2.07
CA THR A 78 2.83 2.89 1.50
C THR A 78 1.88 2.45 2.60
N ASP A 79 2.36 1.68 3.59
CA ASP A 79 1.49 1.17 4.65
C ASP A 79 0.90 2.30 5.50
N VAL A 80 1.66 3.38 5.75
CA VAL A 80 1.17 4.59 6.42
C VAL A 80 0.04 5.24 5.63
N LEU A 81 0.23 5.45 4.32
CA LEU A 81 -0.77 6.10 3.45
C LEU A 81 -2.02 5.24 3.29
N VAL A 82 -1.87 3.93 3.11
CA VAL A 82 -3.01 3.00 3.05
C VAL A 82 -3.71 2.92 4.40
N GLY A 83 -2.97 2.90 5.51
CA GLY A 83 -3.55 2.95 6.86
C GLY A 83 -4.37 4.23 7.11
N TYR A 84 -3.92 5.38 6.61
CA TYR A 84 -4.69 6.62 6.65
C TYR A 84 -6.01 6.49 5.87
N LEU A 85 -5.99 5.89 4.67
CA LEU A 85 -7.20 5.62 3.90
C LEU A 85 -8.14 4.66 4.65
N CYS A 86 -7.63 3.55 5.19
CA CYS A 86 -8.39 2.63 6.03
C CYS A 86 -9.06 3.34 7.22
N CYS A 87 -8.38 4.29 7.86
CA CYS A 87 -8.97 5.11 8.92
C CYS A 87 -10.06 6.06 8.39
N ALA A 88 -9.81 6.73 7.26
CA ALA A 88 -10.69 7.75 6.71
C ALA A 88 -12.04 7.21 6.22
N ILE A 89 -12.09 5.94 5.78
CA ILE A 89 -13.30 5.32 5.24
C ILE A 89 -14.26 4.86 6.37
N GLY A 90 -13.78 4.77 7.62
CA GLY A 90 -14.61 4.54 8.80
C GLY A 90 -15.09 3.08 8.95
N VAL A 91 -14.82 2.50 10.12
CA VAL A 91 -15.56 1.32 10.62
C VAL A 91 -16.94 1.81 11.07
N ALA A 92 -17.97 0.99 10.88
CA ALA A 92 -19.29 1.27 11.43
C ALA A 92 -19.23 1.45 12.98
N PRO A 93 -20.08 2.31 13.56
CA PRO A 93 -19.99 2.71 14.98
C PRO A 93 -20.20 1.57 16.00
N ASP A 94 -20.64 0.41 15.54
CA ASP A 94 -20.96 -0.78 16.33
C ASP A 94 -19.81 -1.81 16.43
N GLY A 95 -18.62 -1.50 15.90
CA GLY A 95 -17.42 -2.33 16.11
C GLY A 95 -17.44 -3.68 15.38
N ALA A 96 -18.53 -4.03 14.68
CA ALA A 96 -18.50 -5.05 13.66
C ALA A 96 -17.66 -4.50 12.51
N ALA A 97 -16.42 -4.98 12.35
CA ALA A 97 -15.64 -4.67 11.17
C ALA A 97 -16.48 -5.07 9.94
N PRO A 98 -16.95 -4.12 9.11
CA PRO A 98 -17.51 -4.52 7.82
C PRO A 98 -16.41 -5.30 7.14
N LEU A 99 -16.74 -6.52 6.70
CA LEU A 99 -15.89 -7.48 5.97
C LEU A 99 -15.03 -6.82 4.86
N GLY A 100 -15.36 -5.60 4.45
CA GLY A 100 -14.59 -4.81 3.52
C GLY A 100 -13.31 -4.12 4.03
N HIS A 101 -13.01 -3.92 5.32
CA HIS A 101 -11.73 -3.23 5.69
C HIS A 101 -10.49 -3.94 5.11
N VAL A 102 -10.64 -5.24 4.86
CA VAL A 102 -9.68 -6.09 4.18
C VAL A 102 -9.30 -5.54 2.81
N ASP A 103 -10.25 -5.21 1.92
CA ASP A 103 -9.95 -4.91 0.51
C ASP A 103 -9.05 -3.68 0.28
N VAL A 104 -9.20 -2.65 1.12
CA VAL A 104 -8.36 -1.44 1.05
C VAL A 104 -6.98 -1.74 1.63
N ALA A 105 -6.93 -2.47 2.75
CA ALA A 105 -5.67 -2.89 3.37
C ALA A 105 -4.87 -3.86 2.49
N LEU A 106 -5.52 -4.64 1.62
CA LEU A 106 -4.85 -5.55 0.68
C LEU A 106 -3.97 -4.82 -0.34
N SER A 107 -4.19 -3.53 -0.57
CA SER A 107 -3.31 -2.72 -1.41
C SER A 107 -2.03 -2.28 -0.69
N ALA A 108 -1.92 -2.48 0.63
CA ALA A 108 -0.69 -2.20 1.38
C ALA A 108 0.44 -3.19 1.03
N VAL A 109 1.67 -2.87 1.43
CA VAL A 109 2.76 -3.87 1.41
C VAL A 109 2.54 -4.88 2.51
N ASP A 110 2.17 -4.39 3.68
CA ASP A 110 1.82 -5.19 4.84
C ASP A 110 0.44 -4.74 5.34
N PRO A 111 -0.62 -5.49 5.01
CA PRO A 111 -1.99 -5.16 5.40
C PRO A 111 -2.18 -5.06 6.92
N ARG A 112 -1.40 -5.82 7.71
CA ARG A 112 -1.48 -5.76 9.18
C ARG A 112 -0.90 -4.46 9.70
N ARG A 113 0.28 -4.08 9.22
CA ARG A 113 0.91 -2.80 9.58
C ARG A 113 0.06 -1.60 9.13
N ALA A 114 -0.58 -1.67 7.96
CA ALA A 114 -1.52 -0.64 7.53
C ALA A 114 -2.74 -0.55 8.47
N ALA A 115 -3.27 -1.68 8.94
CA ALA A 115 -4.36 -1.71 9.91
C ALA A 115 -3.95 -1.12 11.28
N GLU A 116 -2.72 -1.39 11.75
CA GLU A 116 -2.16 -0.78 12.95
C GLU A 116 -2.10 0.75 12.83
N PHE A 117 -1.56 1.29 11.72
CA PHE A 117 -1.59 2.72 11.48
C PHE A 117 -3.00 3.30 11.44
N ALA A 118 -3.98 2.58 10.89
CA ALA A 118 -5.36 3.02 10.87
C ALA A 118 -5.96 3.17 12.28
N VAL A 119 -5.57 2.31 13.22
CA VAL A 119 -5.94 2.42 14.64
C VAL A 119 -5.28 3.66 15.26
N ASP A 120 -3.97 3.84 15.06
CA ASP A 120 -3.24 4.99 15.59
C ASP A 120 -3.84 6.33 15.12
N PHE A 121 -4.19 6.44 13.84
CA PHE A 121 -4.83 7.64 13.29
C PHE A 121 -6.21 7.91 13.90
N ARG A 122 -6.98 6.86 14.21
CA ARG A 122 -8.29 7.00 14.86
C ARG A 122 -8.14 7.50 16.28
N GLU A 123 -7.18 6.98 17.03
CA GLU A 123 -6.87 7.44 18.39
C GLU A 123 -6.43 8.91 18.40
N GLN A 124 -5.60 9.32 17.44
CA GLN A 124 -5.16 10.71 17.31
C GLN A 124 -6.35 11.65 17.04
N ARG A 125 -7.24 11.31 16.09
CA ARG A 125 -8.45 12.10 15.80
C ARG A 125 -9.39 12.22 16.99
N GLY A 126 -9.53 11.17 17.79
CA GLY A 126 -10.37 11.19 19.00
C GLY A 126 -9.82 12.03 20.14
N ARG A 127 -8.53 12.36 20.16
CA ARG A 127 -7.91 13.25 21.16
C ARG A 127 -8.00 14.73 20.79
N GLU A 128 -8.23 15.03 19.52
CA GLU A 128 -8.30 16.40 18.97
C GLU A 128 -9.74 16.95 18.92
N SER A 129 -10.75 16.13 19.23
CA SER A 129 -12.19 16.48 19.24
C SER A 129 -12.70 16.69 20.66
#